data_AF-A0AAX1EFX2-F1
#
_entry.id   AF-A0AAX1EFX2-F1
#
_cell.length_a   1.000
_cell.length_b   1.000
_cell.length_c   1.000
_cell.angle_alpha   90.00
_cell.angle_beta   90.00
_cell.angle_gamma   90.00
#
_symmetry.space_group_name_H-M   'P 1'
#
loop_
_entity.id
_entity.type
_entity.pdbx_description
1 polymer ?
#
loop_
_entity_poly.entity_id
_entity_poly.type
_entity_poly.pdbx_seq_one_letter_code
_entity_poly.pdbx_strand_id
1 'polypeptide(L)'
;MKNLLLEIARLPKKHQLWIIKHLPDELRKGLVKKKGLLLLKQARNFTKIKAKQQVSLPVYLPEMCKSLNKTSELFTAIILYEGQFSWAEDFLKQHPHQEEQVRIYLAGKVKDIKPTVRQTVFQQWTKKTSFAEFIEVSHG
;
A
#
# COMPACT_ATOMS: atom_id res chain seq x y z
N MET A 1 5.91 -19.74 0.04
CA MET A 1 6.18 -20.70 -1.08
C MET A 1 4.92 -21.09 -1.87
N LYS A 2 3.75 -21.34 -1.24
CA LYS A 2 2.50 -21.63 -1.97
C LYS A 2 2.04 -20.50 -2.91
N ASN A 3 2.15 -19.24 -2.48
CA ASN A 3 1.76 -18.08 -3.30
C ASN A 3 2.65 -17.93 -4.55
N LEU A 4 3.97 -18.08 -4.39
CA LEU A 4 4.92 -18.02 -5.50
C LEU A 4 4.69 -19.12 -6.55
N LEU A 5 4.30 -20.33 -6.13
CA LEU A 5 3.91 -21.40 -7.06
C LEU A 5 2.62 -21.08 -7.83
N LEU A 6 1.64 -20.45 -7.17
CA LEU A 6 0.38 -20.04 -7.81
C LEU A 6 0.61 -18.89 -8.80
N GLU A 7 1.46 -17.92 -8.47
CA GLU A 7 1.83 -16.83 -9.37
C GLU A 7 2.57 -17.34 -10.60
N ILE A 8 3.56 -18.22 -10.44
CA ILE A 8 4.26 -18.82 -11.58
C ILE A 8 3.27 -19.64 -12.42
N ALA A 9 2.39 -20.43 -11.80
CA ALA A 9 1.41 -21.25 -12.54
C ALA A 9 0.41 -20.44 -13.38
N ARG A 10 0.17 -19.16 -13.05
CA ARG A 10 -0.67 -18.23 -13.82
C ARG A 10 -0.01 -17.72 -15.10
N LEU A 11 1.32 -17.77 -15.20
CA LEU A 11 2.04 -17.27 -16.36
C LEU A 11 1.99 -18.24 -17.55
N PRO A 12 2.20 -17.78 -18.80
CA PRO A 12 2.32 -18.65 -19.96
C PRO A 12 3.47 -19.66 -19.79
N LYS A 13 3.31 -20.88 -20.33
CA LYS A 13 4.27 -22.00 -20.18
C LYS A 13 5.73 -21.61 -20.51
N LYS A 14 5.93 -20.75 -21.53
CA LYS A 14 7.24 -20.22 -21.91
C LYS A 14 7.89 -19.40 -20.78
N HIS A 15 7.12 -18.59 -20.08
CA HIS A 15 7.58 -17.75 -18.98
C HIS A 15 7.79 -18.57 -17.70
N GLN A 16 6.97 -19.60 -17.46
CA GLN A 16 7.18 -20.55 -16.36
C GLN A 16 8.54 -21.24 -16.44
N LEU A 17 8.87 -21.77 -17.61
CA LEU A 17 10.14 -22.45 -17.85
C LEU A 17 11.32 -21.48 -17.73
N TRP A 18 11.15 -20.24 -18.18
CA TRP A 18 12.16 -19.20 -18.03
C TRP A 18 12.43 -18.87 -16.55
N ILE A 19 11.38 -18.70 -15.74
CA ILE A 19 11.49 -18.42 -14.30
C ILE A 19 12.14 -19.60 -13.56
N ILE A 20 11.75 -20.84 -13.86
CA ILE A 20 12.36 -22.05 -13.27
C ILE A 20 13.86 -22.13 -13.60
N LYS A 21 14.26 -21.73 -14.81
CA LYS A 21 15.65 -21.71 -15.27
C LYS A 21 16.48 -20.56 -14.65
N HIS A 22 15.85 -19.50 -14.17
CA HIS A 22 16.53 -18.35 -13.56
C HIS A 22 16.32 -18.24 -12.04
N LEU A 23 15.60 -19.19 -11.44
CA LEU A 23 15.45 -19.29 -9.99
C LEU A 23 16.83 -19.54 -9.32
N PRO A 24 17.17 -18.82 -8.24
CA PRO A 24 18.35 -19.08 -7.42
C PRO A 24 18.43 -20.55 -6.98
N ASP A 25 19.65 -21.08 -6.90
CA ASP A 25 19.87 -22.52 -6.69
C ASP A 25 19.27 -23.07 -5.39
N GLU A 26 19.18 -22.26 -4.34
CA GLU A 26 18.52 -22.64 -3.09
C GLU A 26 17.01 -22.88 -3.26
N LEU A 27 16.35 -22.01 -4.02
CA LEU A 27 14.93 -22.12 -4.33
C LEU A 27 14.66 -23.25 -5.33
N ARG A 28 15.58 -23.48 -6.26
CA ARG A 28 15.52 -24.62 -7.19
C ARG A 28 15.65 -25.95 -6.48
N LYS A 29 16.59 -26.10 -5.54
CA LYS A 29 16.72 -27.28 -4.68
C LYS A 29 15.46 -27.50 -3.83
N GLY A 30 14.89 -26.42 -3.28
CA GLY A 30 13.62 -26.45 -2.55
C GLY A 30 12.42 -26.89 -3.40
N LEU A 31 12.38 -26.48 -4.68
CA LEU A 31 11.37 -26.89 -5.65
C LEU A 31 11.51 -28.38 -6.01
N VAL A 32 12.71 -28.87 -6.30
CA VAL A 32 12.93 -30.30 -6.60
C VAL A 32 12.59 -31.18 -5.40
N LYS A 33 13.04 -30.80 -4.20
CA LYS A 33 12.77 -31.52 -2.93
C LYS A 33 11.28 -31.65 -2.61
N LYS A 34 10.45 -30.68 -3.04
CA LYS A 34 9.00 -30.64 -2.79
C LYS A 34 8.14 -31.10 -3.97
N LYS A 35 8.70 -31.76 -4.99
CA LYS A 35 7.98 -32.12 -6.23
C LYS A 35 7.30 -30.88 -6.87
N GLY A 36 8.00 -29.74 -6.86
CA GLY A 36 7.50 -28.42 -7.24
C GLY A 36 6.90 -28.36 -8.64
N LEU A 37 7.41 -29.14 -9.59
CA LEU A 37 6.86 -29.24 -10.95
C LEU A 37 5.47 -29.90 -10.99
N LEU A 38 5.25 -30.92 -10.15
CA LEU A 38 3.94 -31.55 -9.97
C LEU A 38 2.95 -30.58 -9.31
N LEU A 39 3.41 -29.84 -8.30
CA LEU A 39 2.62 -28.79 -7.65
C LEU A 39 2.31 -27.64 -8.60
N LEU A 40 3.20 -27.28 -9.53
CA LEU A 40 2.96 -26.26 -10.55
C LEU A 40 1.92 -26.72 -11.58
N LYS A 41 1.98 -28.00 -11.97
CA LYS A 41 0.97 -28.63 -12.83
C LYS A 41 -0.40 -28.68 -12.14
N GLN A 42 -0.44 -29.00 -10.84
CA GLN A 42 -1.66 -28.98 -10.04
C GLN A 42 -2.18 -27.55 -9.83
N ALA A 43 -1.30 -26.59 -9.52
CA ALA A 43 -1.62 -25.17 -9.35
C ALA A 43 -2.27 -24.57 -10.60
N ARG A 44 -1.89 -25.04 -11.81
CA ARG A 44 -2.54 -24.69 -13.08
C ARG A 44 -4.01 -25.09 -13.13
N ASN A 45 -4.44 -26.12 -12.42
CA ASN A 45 -5.86 -26.45 -12.31
C ASN A 45 -6.61 -25.44 -11.43
N PHE A 46 -5.91 -24.80 -10.49
CA PHE A 46 -6.44 -23.76 -9.61
C PHE A 46 -6.33 -22.34 -10.21
N THR A 47 -5.67 -22.13 -11.35
CA THR A 47 -5.60 -20.80 -11.99
C THR A 47 -6.91 -20.38 -12.66
N LYS A 48 -7.75 -21.34 -13.03
CA LYS A 48 -9.10 -21.09 -13.57
C LYS A 48 -10.13 -20.79 -12.49
N ILE A 49 -9.83 -21.14 -11.24
CA ILE A 49 -10.64 -20.70 -10.11
C ILE A 49 -10.33 -19.21 -9.98
N LYS A 50 -11.27 -18.36 -10.42
CA LYS A 50 -11.25 -16.93 -10.08
C LYS A 50 -11.01 -16.90 -8.57
N ALA A 51 -9.81 -16.45 -8.17
CA ALA A 51 -9.52 -16.28 -6.76
C ALA A 51 -10.69 -15.46 -6.22
N LYS A 52 -11.42 -16.02 -5.26
CA LYS A 52 -12.45 -15.26 -4.54
C LYS A 52 -11.80 -13.93 -4.23
N GLN A 53 -12.41 -12.85 -4.70
CA GLN A 53 -11.95 -11.47 -4.50
C GLN A 53 -11.32 -11.43 -3.12
N GLN A 54 -10.05 -11.04 -3.04
CA GLN A 54 -9.44 -10.74 -1.75
C GLN A 54 -10.47 -9.88 -1.03
N VAL A 55 -11.04 -10.44 0.04
CA VAL A 55 -11.88 -9.69 0.94
C VAL A 55 -10.95 -8.59 1.40
N SER A 56 -11.16 -7.38 0.87
CA SER A 56 -10.42 -6.21 1.28
C SER A 56 -10.62 -6.14 2.78
N LEU A 57 -9.59 -6.47 3.55
CA LEU A 57 -9.60 -6.22 4.97
C LEU A 57 -9.96 -4.74 5.13
N PRO A 58 -10.91 -4.40 6.02
CA PRO A 58 -11.26 -3.01 6.23
C PRO A 58 -9.97 -2.24 6.53
N VAL A 59 -9.66 -1.25 5.71
CA VAL A 59 -8.45 -0.44 5.90
C VAL A 59 -8.66 0.35 7.18
N TYR A 60 -7.94 -0.04 8.22
CA TYR A 60 -7.98 0.65 9.49
C TYR A 60 -7.15 1.92 9.38
N LEU A 61 -7.82 3.07 9.36
CA LEU A 61 -7.13 4.35 9.41
C LEU A 61 -6.65 4.62 10.84
N PRO A 62 -5.41 5.14 11.01
CA PRO A 62 -4.92 5.53 12.33
C PRO A 62 -5.84 6.54 13.01
N GLU A 63 -5.92 6.51 14.34
CA GLU A 63 -6.82 7.39 15.10
C GLU A 63 -6.56 8.89 14.84
N MET A 64 -5.31 9.26 14.55
CA MET A 64 -4.95 10.65 14.20
C MET A 64 -5.73 11.17 12.98
N CYS A 65 -6.21 10.29 12.09
CA CYS A 65 -7.06 10.67 10.95
C CYS A 65 -8.38 11.30 11.40
N LYS A 66 -8.87 10.98 12.61
CA LYS A 66 -10.06 11.61 13.19
C LYS A 66 -9.85 13.11 13.41
N SER A 67 -8.63 13.52 13.75
CA SER A 67 -8.28 14.94 13.92
C SER A 67 -8.14 15.64 12.56
N LEU A 68 -7.63 14.92 11.56
CA LEU A 68 -7.42 15.41 10.20
C LEU A 68 -8.74 15.66 9.45
N ASN A 69 -9.75 14.80 9.67
CA ASN A 69 -11.08 14.98 9.09
C ASN A 69 -11.76 16.29 9.56
N LYS A 70 -11.40 16.79 10.75
CA LYS A 70 -11.96 18.04 11.32
C LYS A 70 -11.24 19.30 10.84
N THR A 71 -10.15 19.18 10.09
CA THR A 71 -9.40 20.31 9.54
C THR A 71 -9.85 20.65 8.13
N SER A 72 -9.64 21.91 7.70
CA SER A 72 -9.97 22.31 6.33
C SER A 72 -9.12 21.53 5.32
N GLU A 73 -9.62 21.43 4.10
CA GLU A 73 -9.03 20.71 2.99
C GLU A 73 -7.60 21.19 2.65
N LEU A 74 -7.31 22.49 2.82
CA LEU A 74 -5.97 23.02 2.60
C LEU A 74 -4.97 22.53 3.67
N PHE A 75 -5.38 22.55 4.94
CA PHE A 75 -4.59 22.02 6.05
C PHE A 75 -4.35 20.52 5.88
N THR A 76 -5.39 19.77 5.51
CA THR A 76 -5.29 18.34 5.18
C THR A 76 -4.30 18.10 4.05
N ALA A 77 -4.36 18.87 2.97
CA ALA A 77 -3.43 18.75 1.85
C ALA A 77 -1.96 19.04 2.26
N ILE A 78 -1.72 20.05 3.09
CA ILE A 78 -0.37 20.36 3.61
C ILE A 78 0.15 19.19 4.47
N ILE A 79 -0.69 18.65 5.35
CA ILE A 79 -0.30 17.55 6.25
C ILE A 79 0.03 16.27 5.46
N LEU A 80 -0.81 15.92 4.48
CA LEU A 80 -0.57 14.76 3.62
C LEU A 80 0.69 14.93 2.75
N TYR A 81 0.95 16.15 2.27
CA TYR A 81 2.12 16.46 1.45
C TYR A 81 3.44 16.34 2.22
N GLU A 82 3.51 16.90 3.42
CA GLU A 82 4.72 16.86 4.26
C GLU A 82 4.92 15.48 4.91
N GLY A 83 3.84 14.81 5.32
CA GLY A 83 3.91 13.54 6.03
C GLY A 83 4.12 12.30 5.16
N GLN A 84 3.81 12.38 3.86
CA GLN A 84 3.97 11.27 2.89
C GLN A 84 3.45 9.91 3.40
N PHE A 85 2.29 9.93 4.05
CA PHE A 85 1.76 8.75 4.74
C PHE A 85 1.34 7.65 3.77
N SER A 86 1.64 6.39 4.12
CA SER A 86 1.21 5.20 3.38
C SER A 86 -0.31 5.06 3.31
N TRP A 87 -1.02 5.55 4.33
CA TRP A 87 -2.49 5.54 4.43
C TRP A 87 -3.19 6.73 3.77
N ALA A 88 -2.45 7.69 3.20
CA ALA A 88 -3.03 8.94 2.66
C ALA A 88 -4.13 8.70 1.61
N GLU A 89 -3.90 7.76 0.69
CA GLU A 89 -4.86 7.41 -0.35
C GLU A 89 -6.12 6.74 0.21
N ASP A 90 -5.98 5.93 1.27
CA ASP A 90 -7.12 5.28 1.91
C ASP A 90 -7.92 6.27 2.76
N PHE A 91 -7.26 7.27 3.35
CA PHE A 91 -7.94 8.37 4.02
C PHE A 91 -8.83 9.16 3.05
N LEU A 92 -8.33 9.50 1.86
CA LEU A 92 -9.09 10.24 0.85
C LEU A 92 -10.31 9.45 0.38
N LYS A 93 -10.15 8.14 0.11
CA LYS A 93 -11.26 7.26 -0.30
C LYS A 93 -12.35 7.14 0.76
N GLN A 94 -12.00 7.20 2.05
CA GLN A 94 -12.98 7.16 3.15
C GLN A 94 -13.64 8.53 3.40
N HIS A 95 -13.12 9.62 2.83
CA HIS A 95 -13.63 10.99 3.00
C HIS A 95 -13.87 11.67 1.64
N PRO A 96 -14.82 11.15 0.81
CA PRO A 96 -15.03 11.62 -0.56
C PRO A 96 -15.47 13.09 -0.65
N HIS A 97 -16.06 13.62 0.41
CA HIS A 97 -16.48 15.02 0.51
C HIS A 97 -15.30 16.01 0.55
N GLN A 98 -14.10 15.56 0.96
CA GLN A 98 -12.87 16.37 0.98
C GLN A 98 -11.90 15.96 -0.13
N GLU A 99 -12.04 14.75 -0.70
CA GLU A 99 -11.08 14.15 -1.62
C GLU A 99 -10.72 15.06 -2.80
N GLU A 100 -11.72 15.56 -3.53
CA GLU A 100 -11.50 16.33 -4.76
C GLU A 100 -10.70 17.60 -4.48
N GLN A 101 -11.09 18.37 -3.47
CA GLN A 101 -10.44 19.62 -3.12
C GLN A 101 -9.02 19.40 -2.58
N VAL A 102 -8.82 18.35 -1.76
CA VAL A 102 -7.49 18.00 -1.25
C VAL A 102 -6.56 17.58 -2.40
N ARG A 103 -7.04 16.80 -3.37
CA ARG A 103 -6.25 16.41 -4.56
C ARG A 103 -5.87 17.62 -5.42
N ILE A 104 -6.78 18.58 -5.61
CA ILE A 104 -6.49 19.84 -6.32
C ILE A 104 -5.36 20.61 -5.61
N TYR A 105 -5.42 20.69 -4.28
CA TYR A 105 -4.37 21.35 -3.50
C TYR A 105 -3.03 20.62 -3.56
N LEU A 106 -3.03 19.29 -3.47
CA LEU A 106 -1.82 18.46 -3.59
C LEU A 106 -1.16 18.60 -4.97
N ALA A 107 -1.95 18.73 -6.04
CA ALA A 107 -1.43 18.84 -7.40
C ALA A 107 -0.64 20.14 -7.63
N GLY A 108 -1.11 21.26 -7.06
CA GLY A 108 -0.54 22.59 -7.31
C GLY A 108 -0.36 23.42 -6.04
N LYS A 109 -1.45 23.84 -5.40
CA LYS A 109 -1.43 24.92 -4.39
C LYS A 109 -0.48 24.68 -3.22
N VAL A 110 -0.31 23.44 -2.77
CA VAL A 110 0.59 23.14 -1.65
C VAL A 110 2.05 23.44 -2.02
N LYS A 111 2.46 23.24 -3.28
CA LYS A 111 3.83 23.50 -3.73
C LYS A 111 4.18 24.99 -3.72
N ASP A 112 3.19 25.85 -3.96
CA ASP A 112 3.33 27.31 -3.97
C ASP A 112 3.46 27.91 -2.56
N ILE A 113 3.06 27.16 -1.53
CA ILE A 113 3.22 27.59 -0.13
C ILE A 113 4.71 27.51 0.25
N LYS A 114 5.20 28.52 0.98
CA LYS A 114 6.58 28.50 1.48
C LYS A 114 6.85 27.23 2.31
N PRO A 115 7.99 26.53 2.10
CA PRO A 115 8.32 25.31 2.85
C PRO A 115 8.25 25.48 4.36
N THR A 116 8.70 26.62 4.89
CA THR A 116 8.65 26.95 6.32
C THR A 116 7.23 26.99 6.88
N VAL A 117 6.26 27.48 6.09
CA VAL A 117 4.85 27.54 6.48
C VAL A 117 4.27 26.12 6.51
N ARG A 118 4.57 25.30 5.50
CA ARG A 118 4.11 23.90 5.45
C ARG A 118 4.65 23.09 6.62
N GLN A 119 5.95 23.19 6.90
CA GLN A 119 6.57 22.52 8.05
C GLN A 119 5.99 22.99 9.38
N THR A 120 5.70 24.28 9.52
CA THR A 120 5.07 24.81 10.75
C THR A 120 3.69 24.21 10.96
N VAL A 121 2.87 24.16 9.91
CA VAL A 121 1.55 23.54 9.94
C VAL A 121 1.65 22.06 10.30
N PHE A 122 2.56 21.34 9.65
CA PHE A 122 2.78 19.92 9.92
C PHE A 122 3.17 19.69 11.38
N GLN A 123 4.19 20.40 11.88
CA GLN A 123 4.64 20.30 13.27
C GLN A 123 3.55 20.66 14.29
N GLN A 124 2.73 21.68 14.00
CA GLN A 124 1.61 22.04 14.87
C GLN A 124 0.56 20.94 14.94
N TRP A 125 0.31 20.24 13.84
CA TRP A 125 -0.57 19.09 13.82
C TRP A 125 0.05 17.91 14.59
N THR A 126 1.31 17.59 14.35
CA THR A 126 2.01 16.49 15.05
C THR A 126 2.06 16.70 16.57
N LYS A 127 2.23 17.95 17.04
CA LYS A 127 2.19 18.28 18.48
C LYS A 127 0.83 18.08 19.13
N LYS A 128 -0.26 18.13 18.35
CA LYS A 128 -1.62 17.84 18.83
C LYS A 128 -1.93 16.35 18.83
N THR A 129 -1.17 15.58 18.06
CA THR A 129 -1.27 14.12 18.01
C THR A 129 -0.54 13.50 19.21
N SER A 130 -1.09 12.45 19.82
CA SER A 130 -0.40 11.77 20.91
C SER A 130 0.86 11.07 20.40
N PHE A 131 1.87 10.91 21.27
CA PHE A 131 3.11 10.24 20.91
C PHE A 131 2.89 8.78 20.48
N ALA A 132 1.93 8.08 21.10
CA ALA A 132 1.56 6.72 20.74
C ALA A 132 1.03 6.63 19.30
N GLU A 133 0.16 7.56 18.91
CA GLU A 133 -0.38 7.66 17.55
C GLU A 133 0.70 7.98 16.50
N PHE A 134 1.76 8.70 16.88
CA PHE A 134 2.86 9.04 15.96
C PHE A 134 3.79 7.84 15.66
N ILE A 135 4.05 6.99 16.67
CA ILE A 135 4.97 5.85 16.53
C ILE A 135 4.38 4.75 15.64
N GLU A 136 3.07 4.49 15.71
CA GLU A 136 2.39 3.49 14.86
C GLU A 136 2.54 3.80 13.35
N VAL A 137 2.75 5.06 12.99
CA VAL A 137 2.87 5.52 11.60
C VAL A 137 4.30 5.41 11.05
N SER A 138 5.31 5.51 11.91
CA SER A 138 6.72 5.48 11.47
C SER A 138 7.23 4.06 11.15
N HIS A 139 6.49 3.03 11.56
CA HIS A 139 6.88 1.62 11.43
C HIS A 139 5.85 0.74 10.69
N GLY A 140 4.86 1.35 10.02
CA GLY A 140 3.79 0.67 9.26
C GLY A 140 4.04 0.58 7.76
#